data_AF-A0A847RVL3-F1
#
_entry.id   AF-A0A847RVL3-F1
#
_cell.length_a   1.000
_cell.length_b   1.000
_cell.length_c   1.000
_cell.angle_alpha   90.00
_cell.angle_beta   90.00
_cell.angle_gamma   90.00
#
_symmetry.space_group_name_H-M   'P 1'
#
loop_
_entity.id
_entity.type
_entity.pdbx_description
1 polymer ?
#
loop_
_entity_poly.entity_id
_entity_poly.type
_entity_poly.pdbx_seq_one_letter_code
_entity_poly.pdbx_strand_id
1 'polypeptide(L)'
;MKPILLLALLTLAGTAARAHPQFGLAALSPDGSCAAFATPLPPQVKRLRMTQLDTAHRRQSQWVRLGPMTDQPCPAAQAAMLEGAAYYPLQLPKAVQALNYQVVYTDTPSSMPHVRVCSSQEGLWFSAWSAKGRNRLWHAYAYLGYDVQPNCTVEETE
;
A
#
# COMPACT_ATOMS: atom_id res chain seq x y z
N MET A 1 -32.88 -40.32 43.39
CA MET A 1 -32.20 -39.04 43.15
C MET A 1 -31.20 -39.24 42.00
N LYS A 2 -31.38 -38.55 40.87
CA LYS A 2 -30.55 -38.63 39.65
C LYS A 2 -29.93 -37.25 39.42
N PRO A 3 -28.60 -37.11 39.23
CA PRO A 3 -28.02 -35.83 38.85
C PRO A 3 -28.20 -35.61 37.34
N ILE A 4 -28.78 -34.46 36.99
CA ILE A 4 -28.89 -33.96 35.62
C ILE A 4 -27.57 -33.25 35.29
N LEU A 5 -26.81 -33.79 34.34
CA LEU A 5 -25.58 -33.20 33.82
C LEU A 5 -25.99 -32.17 32.75
N LEU A 6 -25.90 -30.87 33.07
CA LEU A 6 -26.14 -29.77 32.13
C LEU A 6 -24.86 -29.52 31.33
N LEU A 7 -24.86 -29.95 30.06
CA LEU A 7 -23.81 -29.66 29.09
C LEU A 7 -24.02 -28.25 28.53
N ALA A 8 -23.23 -27.28 29.00
CA ALA A 8 -23.22 -25.93 28.43
C ALA A 8 -22.40 -25.94 27.13
N LEU A 9 -23.08 -25.98 25.98
CA LEU A 9 -22.46 -25.70 24.67
C LEU A 9 -22.15 -24.20 24.58
N LEU A 10 -20.90 -23.83 24.84
CA LEU A 10 -20.34 -22.54 24.42
C LEU A 10 -20.16 -22.54 22.90
N THR A 11 -21.11 -21.96 22.18
CA THR A 11 -20.95 -21.62 20.77
C THR A 11 -19.99 -20.42 20.66
N LEU A 12 -18.71 -20.69 20.42
CA LEU A 12 -17.78 -19.68 19.92
C LEU A 12 -18.24 -19.24 18.52
N ALA A 13 -19.10 -18.22 18.47
CA ALA A 13 -19.33 -17.45 17.26
C ALA A 13 -18.03 -16.69 16.94
N GLY A 14 -17.11 -17.35 16.25
CA GLY A 14 -15.92 -16.71 15.68
C GLY A 14 -16.38 -15.69 14.64
N THR A 15 -16.47 -14.43 15.03
CA THR A 15 -16.56 -13.33 14.06
C THR A 15 -15.28 -13.35 13.24
N ALA A 16 -15.35 -13.92 12.03
CA ALA A 16 -14.30 -13.75 11.04
C ALA A 16 -14.20 -12.25 10.76
N ALA A 17 -13.26 -11.57 11.42
CA ALA A 17 -12.96 -10.19 11.15
C ALA A 17 -12.65 -10.09 9.65
N ARG A 18 -13.44 -9.31 8.91
CA ARG A 18 -13.10 -8.98 7.53
C ARG A 18 -11.73 -8.32 7.59
N ALA A 19 -10.75 -8.92 6.90
CA ALA A 19 -9.47 -8.26 6.68
C ALA A 19 -9.79 -6.89 6.05
N HIS A 20 -9.30 -5.81 6.66
CA HIS A 20 -9.37 -4.51 6.03
C HIS A 20 -8.20 -4.39 5.06
N PRO A 21 -8.39 -3.75 3.89
CA PRO A 21 -7.27 -3.45 3.02
C PRO A 21 -6.30 -2.56 3.81
N GLN A 22 -5.04 -2.96 3.84
CA GLN A 22 -3.98 -2.13 4.39
C GLN A 22 -3.32 -1.38 3.25
N PHE A 23 -3.00 -0.11 3.50
CA PHE A 23 -2.40 0.79 2.54
C PHE A 23 -1.05 1.26 3.04
N GLY A 24 -0.13 1.51 2.12
CA GLY A 24 1.18 2.07 2.45
C GLY A 24 1.86 2.65 1.23
N LEU A 25 2.91 3.43 1.48
CA LEU A 25 3.83 3.89 0.46
C LEU A 25 4.97 2.90 0.31
N ALA A 26 5.32 2.63 -0.96
CA ALA A 26 6.52 1.92 -1.31
C ALA A 26 7.39 2.77 -2.24
N ALA A 27 8.68 2.81 -1.96
CA ALA A 27 9.69 3.32 -2.88
C ALA A 27 10.34 2.16 -3.63
N LEU A 28 10.44 2.25 -4.96
CA LEU A 28 11.05 1.21 -5.79
C LEU A 28 12.50 1.50 -6.11
N SER A 29 13.34 0.46 -6.10
CA SER A 29 14.69 0.54 -6.67
C SER A 29 14.64 0.92 -8.15
N PRO A 30 15.66 1.64 -8.68
CA PRO A 30 15.68 2.07 -10.08
C PRO A 30 15.53 0.91 -11.09
N ASP A 31 16.01 -0.28 -10.72
CA ASP A 31 15.90 -1.50 -11.51
C ASP A 31 14.56 -2.25 -11.30
N GLY A 32 13.74 -1.83 -10.33
CA GLY A 32 12.48 -2.44 -9.95
C GLY A 32 12.60 -3.77 -9.19
N SER A 33 13.80 -4.16 -8.76
CA SER A 33 14.03 -5.44 -8.08
C SER A 33 13.67 -5.44 -6.59
N CYS A 34 13.50 -4.26 -5.98
CA CYS A 34 13.32 -4.10 -4.54
C CYS A 34 12.32 -2.97 -4.23
N ALA A 35 11.58 -3.11 -3.13
CA ALA A 35 10.73 -2.06 -2.58
C ALA A 35 10.99 -1.82 -1.10
N ALA A 36 11.06 -0.54 -0.74
CA ALA A 36 11.13 -0.07 0.64
C ALA A 36 9.76 0.46 1.06
N PHE A 37 9.19 -0.09 2.12
CA PHE A 37 7.86 0.27 2.58
C PHE A 37 7.96 1.15 3.83
N ALA A 38 7.28 2.30 3.81
CA ALA A 38 7.22 3.20 4.95
C ALA A 38 6.55 2.56 6.18
N THR A 39 5.67 1.59 5.95
CA THR A 39 5.04 0.79 7.01
C THR A 39 5.33 -0.69 6.75
N PRO A 40 5.78 -1.46 7.76
CA PRO A 40 5.96 -2.89 7.63
C PRO A 40 4.66 -3.59 7.19
N LEU A 41 4.78 -4.51 6.25
CA LEU A 41 3.64 -5.32 5.80
C LEU A 41 3.44 -6.50 6.77
N PRO A 42 2.19 -6.95 7.02
CA PRO A 42 1.98 -8.15 7.79
C PRO A 42 2.67 -9.36 7.16
N PRO A 43 3.21 -10.28 7.97
CA PRO A 43 3.99 -11.42 7.49
C PRO A 43 3.19 -12.37 6.59
N GLN A 44 1.86 -12.38 6.68
CA GLN A 44 0.97 -13.18 5.84
C GLN A 44 0.76 -12.64 4.43
N VAL A 45 1.19 -11.41 4.13
CA VAL A 45 1.02 -10.80 2.82
C VAL A 45 2.02 -11.43 1.85
N LYS A 46 1.51 -12.14 0.83
CA LYS A 46 2.33 -12.75 -0.24
C LYS A 46 2.22 -12.00 -1.57
N ARG A 47 1.17 -11.20 -1.71
CA ARG A 47 0.88 -10.41 -2.91
C ARG A 47 0.32 -9.07 -2.48
N LEU A 48 0.66 -8.08 -3.26
CA LEU A 48 0.19 -6.73 -3.09
C LEU A 48 -0.20 -6.17 -4.44
N ARG A 49 -1.15 -5.25 -4.42
CA ARG A 49 -1.48 -4.47 -5.59
C ARG A 49 -0.73 -3.17 -5.50
N MET A 50 0.14 -2.93 -6.47
CA MET A 50 0.81 -1.64 -6.63
C MET A 50 0.03 -0.80 -7.63
N THR A 51 -0.17 0.46 -7.30
CA THR A 51 -0.76 1.45 -8.18
C THR A 51 0.20 2.63 -8.33
N GLN A 52 0.51 2.95 -9.59
CA GLN A 52 1.34 4.08 -9.98
C GLN A 52 0.61 4.91 -11.05
N LEU A 53 1.07 6.15 -11.24
CA LEU A 53 0.76 6.94 -12.42
C LEU A 53 1.90 6.78 -13.43
N ASP A 54 1.61 6.73 -14.73
CA ASP A 54 2.65 6.92 -15.74
C ASP A 54 2.87 8.41 -16.00
N THR A 55 3.86 8.76 -16.85
CA THR A 55 4.13 10.14 -17.25
C THR A 55 2.98 10.82 -17.98
N ALA A 56 2.04 10.03 -18.52
CA ALA A 56 0.80 10.51 -19.12
C ALA A 56 -0.36 10.58 -18.10
N HIS A 57 -0.06 10.49 -16.80
CA HIS A 57 -1.03 10.49 -15.70
C HIS A 57 -2.06 9.36 -15.78
N ARG A 58 -1.75 8.29 -16.51
CA ARG A 58 -2.60 7.10 -16.57
C ARG A 58 -2.27 6.18 -15.42
N ARG A 59 -3.32 5.70 -14.76
CA ARG A 59 -3.20 4.77 -13.65
C ARG A 59 -2.83 3.38 -14.17
N GLN A 60 -1.69 2.89 -13.71
CA GLN A 60 -1.28 1.52 -13.92
C GLN A 60 -1.41 0.78 -12.59
N SER A 61 -2.03 -0.39 -12.61
CA SER A 61 -2.16 -1.23 -11.43
C SER A 61 -1.79 -2.65 -11.76
N GLN A 62 -1.00 -3.27 -10.89
CA GLN A 62 -0.53 -4.62 -11.09
C GLN A 62 -0.43 -5.36 -9.76
N TRP A 63 -0.65 -6.67 -9.84
CA TRP A 63 -0.36 -7.55 -8.73
C TRP A 63 1.11 -7.93 -8.76
N VAL A 64 1.77 -7.76 -7.63
CA VAL A 64 3.19 -8.06 -7.45
C VAL A 64 3.32 -9.10 -6.34
N ARG A 65 4.22 -10.07 -6.56
CA ARG A 65 4.60 -11.04 -5.54
C ARG A 65 5.74 -10.47 -4.71
N LEU A 66 5.60 -10.61 -3.39
CA LEU A 66 6.66 -10.32 -2.45
C LEU A 66 7.61 -11.50 -2.34
N GLY A 67 8.91 -11.22 -2.39
CA GLY A 67 9.94 -12.11 -1.86
C GLY A 67 9.96 -12.10 -0.32
N PRO A 68 10.82 -12.93 0.29
CA PRO A 68 11.06 -12.87 1.73
C PRO A 68 11.63 -11.50 2.12
N MET A 69 11.26 -11.01 3.30
CA MET A 69 11.84 -9.79 3.86
C MET A 69 13.37 -9.94 3.95
N THR A 70 14.10 -8.87 3.66
CA THR A 70 15.57 -8.85 3.70
C THR A 70 16.05 -7.72 4.60
N ASP A 71 17.18 -7.94 5.27
CA ASP A 71 17.86 -6.91 6.07
C ASP A 71 18.72 -5.98 5.19
N GLN A 72 18.94 -6.34 3.93
CA GLN A 72 19.68 -5.50 3.00
C GLN A 72 18.82 -4.32 2.53
N PRO A 73 19.27 -3.07 2.72
CA PRO A 73 18.52 -1.90 2.29
C PRO A 73 18.38 -1.87 0.76
N CYS A 74 17.18 -1.58 0.27
CA CYS A 74 17.00 -1.30 -1.14
C CYS A 74 17.81 -0.04 -1.50
N PRO A 75 18.53 0.01 -2.63
CA PRO A 75 19.16 1.24 -3.10
C PRO A 75 18.20 2.45 -3.16
N ALA A 76 16.91 2.20 -3.43
CA ALA A 76 15.88 3.24 -3.38
C ALA A 76 15.40 3.65 -1.99
N ALA A 77 15.56 2.82 -0.96
CA ALA A 77 15.23 3.22 0.40
C ALA A 77 16.08 4.41 0.85
N GLN A 78 17.37 4.36 0.47
CA GLN A 78 18.35 5.39 0.75
C GLN A 78 18.01 6.69 0.01
N ALA A 79 17.52 6.59 -1.24
CA ALA A 79 17.07 7.74 -2.02
C ALA A 79 15.73 8.32 -1.54
N ALA A 80 14.84 7.47 -1.00
CA ALA A 80 13.49 7.87 -0.60
C ALA A 80 13.38 8.37 0.84
N MET A 81 14.48 8.35 1.61
CA MET A 81 14.56 8.79 3.02
C MET A 81 13.45 8.19 3.90
N LEU A 82 13.04 6.95 3.63
CA LEU A 82 12.05 6.25 4.44
C LEU A 82 12.74 5.65 5.68
N GLU A 83 12.87 6.44 6.75
CA GLU A 83 13.40 5.95 8.02
C GLU A 83 12.52 4.80 8.58
N GLY A 84 13.16 3.73 9.06
CA GLY A 84 12.45 2.56 9.60
C GLY A 84 11.74 1.68 8.56
N ALA A 85 12.05 1.85 7.28
CA ALA A 85 11.43 1.06 6.22
C ALA A 85 11.74 -0.43 6.30
N ALA A 86 10.75 -1.26 5.94
CA ALA A 86 10.93 -2.68 5.70
C ALA A 86 11.21 -2.95 4.22
N TYR A 87 12.15 -3.86 3.93
CA TYR A 87 12.61 -4.16 2.57
C TYR A 87 12.09 -5.50 2.07
N TYR A 88 11.53 -5.50 0.86
CA TYR A 88 11.08 -6.71 0.20
C TYR A 88 11.58 -6.75 -1.25
N PRO A 89 12.23 -7.85 -1.67
CA PRO A 89 12.47 -8.10 -3.08
C PRO A 89 11.15 -8.20 -3.83
N LEU A 90 11.08 -7.61 -5.01
CA LEU A 90 9.91 -7.65 -5.88
C LEU A 90 10.20 -8.44 -7.15
N GLN A 91 9.18 -9.15 -7.62
CA GLN A 91 9.15 -9.71 -8.97
C GLN A 91 8.25 -8.82 -9.84
N LEU A 92 8.82 -7.73 -10.37
CA LEU A 92 8.11 -6.79 -11.25
C LEU A 92 8.24 -7.19 -12.74
N PRO A 93 7.18 -7.00 -13.54
CA PRO A 93 7.32 -6.95 -14.99
C PRO A 93 8.23 -5.77 -15.41
N LYS A 94 9.05 -5.96 -16.44
CA LYS A 94 9.98 -4.92 -16.98
C LYS A 94 9.32 -3.58 -17.34
N ALA A 95 8.00 -3.54 -17.54
CA ALA A 95 7.26 -2.35 -17.97
C ALA A 95 7.03 -1.29 -16.87
N VAL A 96 7.61 -1.47 -15.68
CA VAL A 96 7.29 -0.71 -14.47
C VAL A 96 8.53 0.06 -14.01
N GLN A 97 8.89 1.13 -14.72
CA GLN A 97 10.14 1.86 -14.44
C GLN A 97 10.02 3.39 -14.59
N ALA A 98 8.88 3.99 -14.21
CA ALA A 98 8.69 5.43 -14.44
C ALA A 98 8.55 6.29 -13.18
N LEU A 99 8.34 5.74 -11.98
CA LEU A 99 8.13 6.52 -10.76
C LEU A 99 8.82 5.92 -9.53
N ASN A 100 9.33 6.80 -8.67
CA ASN A 100 10.00 6.44 -7.43
C ASN A 100 9.04 5.98 -6.32
N TYR A 101 7.78 6.44 -6.32
CA TYR A 101 6.80 6.17 -5.27
C TYR A 101 5.52 5.53 -5.80
N GLN A 102 4.97 4.56 -5.06
CA GLN A 102 3.73 3.87 -5.41
C GLN A 102 2.82 3.69 -4.19
N VAL A 103 1.51 3.68 -4.44
CA VAL A 103 0.54 3.23 -3.44
C VAL A 103 0.47 1.72 -3.50
N VAL A 104 0.62 1.10 -2.34
CA VAL A 104 0.49 -0.34 -2.21
C VAL A 104 -0.66 -0.67 -1.29
N TYR A 105 -1.42 -1.70 -1.66
CA TYR A 105 -2.41 -2.27 -0.76
C TYR A 105 -2.53 -3.78 -0.85
N THR A 106 -2.98 -4.36 0.26
CA THR A 106 -3.17 -5.80 0.43
C THR A 106 -4.60 -6.21 0.06
N ASP A 107 -4.74 -7.42 -0.44
CA ASP A 107 -5.94 -7.90 -1.14
C ASP A 107 -7.14 -8.05 -0.20
N THR A 108 -8.17 -7.22 -0.41
CA THR A 108 -9.55 -7.63 -0.14
C THR A 108 -10.42 -7.42 -1.39
N PRO A 109 -11.12 -8.47 -1.86
CA PRO A 109 -11.82 -8.47 -3.14
C PRO A 109 -13.14 -7.68 -3.17
N SER A 110 -13.70 -7.24 -2.04
CA SER A 110 -15.09 -6.77 -2.03
C SER A 110 -15.30 -5.38 -2.65
N SER A 111 -14.23 -4.59 -2.85
CA SER A 111 -14.30 -3.32 -3.57
C SER A 111 -12.90 -2.79 -3.83
N MET A 112 -12.48 -2.70 -5.10
CA MET A 112 -11.20 -2.11 -5.45
C MET A 112 -11.18 -0.64 -5.02
N PRO A 113 -10.23 -0.20 -4.19
CA PRO A 113 -10.16 1.20 -3.80
C PRO A 113 -9.79 2.08 -5.00
N HIS A 114 -10.37 3.26 -5.07
CA HIS A 114 -9.93 4.30 -6.01
C HIS A 114 -8.69 4.98 -5.42
N VAL A 115 -7.53 4.67 -5.99
CA VAL A 115 -6.28 5.36 -5.66
C VAL A 115 -6.19 6.67 -6.45
N ARG A 116 -5.71 7.75 -5.82
CA ARG A 116 -5.35 8.99 -6.48
C ARG A 116 -3.96 9.40 -6.04
N VAL A 117 -3.24 10.05 -6.95
CA VAL A 117 -1.94 10.66 -6.68
C VAL A 117 -1.95 12.03 -7.34
N CYS A 118 -1.51 13.03 -6.60
CA CYS A 118 -1.37 14.39 -7.09
C CYS A 118 -0.12 15.03 -6.47
N SER A 119 0.34 16.13 -7.04
CA SER A 119 1.48 16.91 -6.59
C SER A 119 1.05 18.19 -5.88
N SER A 120 1.75 18.50 -4.79
CA SER A 120 1.85 19.83 -4.19
C SER A 120 3.21 20.43 -4.56
N GLN A 121 3.53 21.64 -4.10
CA GLN A 121 4.79 22.30 -4.49
C GLN A 121 6.03 21.49 -4.10
N GLU A 122 6.01 20.81 -2.95
CA GLU A 122 7.19 20.16 -2.36
C GLU A 122 7.15 18.62 -2.41
N GLY A 123 6.05 18.04 -2.91
CA GLY A 123 5.83 16.61 -2.74
C GLY A 123 4.56 16.06 -3.37
N LEU A 124 4.33 14.78 -3.13
CA LEU A 124 3.22 14.02 -3.68
C LEU A 124 2.25 13.62 -2.58
N TRP A 125 0.95 13.80 -2.85
CA TRP A 125 -0.13 13.29 -2.04
C TRP A 125 -0.66 12.00 -2.66
N PHE A 126 -0.87 11.01 -1.81
CA PHE A 126 -1.42 9.71 -2.18
C PHE A 126 -2.67 9.48 -1.36
N SER A 127 -3.75 9.08 -2.01
CA SER A 127 -4.99 8.73 -1.30
C SER A 127 -5.64 7.48 -1.88
N ALA A 128 -6.26 6.70 -1.00
CA ALA A 128 -7.11 5.59 -1.39
C ALA A 128 -8.52 5.85 -0.90
N TRP A 129 -9.49 5.64 -1.78
CA TRP A 129 -10.90 5.90 -1.53
C TRP A 129 -11.71 4.62 -1.71
N SER A 130 -12.87 4.52 -1.07
CA SER A 130 -13.81 3.44 -1.33
C SER A 130 -14.17 3.37 -2.82
N ALA A 131 -14.62 2.21 -3.33
CA ALA A 131 -14.94 2.03 -4.76
C ALA A 131 -16.03 2.95 -5.33
N LYS A 132 -16.68 3.79 -4.49
CA LYS A 132 -17.61 4.83 -4.95
C LYS A 132 -17.03 6.24 -4.84
N GLY A 133 -15.77 6.37 -4.43
CA GLY A 133 -15.08 7.64 -4.20
C GLY A 133 -15.63 8.45 -3.02
N ARG A 134 -16.49 7.88 -2.18
CA ARG A 134 -17.23 8.64 -1.15
C ARG A 134 -16.49 8.80 0.16
N ASN A 135 -15.68 7.79 0.51
CA ASN A 135 -14.97 7.76 1.79
C ASN A 135 -13.48 7.57 1.51
N ARG A 136 -12.64 8.46 2.02
CA ARG A 136 -11.19 8.28 2.01
C ARG A 136 -10.84 7.22 3.04
N LEU A 137 -10.15 6.17 2.59
CA LEU A 137 -9.72 5.03 3.38
C LEU A 137 -8.31 5.22 3.92
N TRP A 138 -7.48 5.98 3.18
CA TRP A 138 -6.09 6.22 3.50
C TRP A 138 -5.59 7.45 2.78
N HIS A 139 -4.63 8.15 3.39
CA HIS A 139 -3.87 9.22 2.77
C HIS A 139 -2.42 9.18 3.26
N ALA A 140 -1.49 9.64 2.45
CA ALA A 140 -0.10 9.85 2.82
C ALA A 140 0.54 10.94 1.96
N TYR A 141 1.60 11.53 2.49
CA TYR A 141 2.41 12.54 1.81
C TYR A 141 3.85 12.05 1.66
N ALA A 142 4.45 12.25 0.50
CA ALA A 142 5.87 12.02 0.26
C ALA A 142 6.55 13.32 -0.19
N TYR A 143 7.49 13.80 0.61
CA TYR A 143 8.33 14.95 0.27
C TYR A 143 9.37 14.55 -0.78
N LEU A 144 9.57 15.38 -1.80
CA LEU A 144 10.47 15.08 -2.91
C LEU A 144 11.85 15.74 -2.78
N GLY A 145 12.00 16.79 -1.96
CA GLY A 145 13.25 17.55 -1.87
C GLY A 145 13.54 18.46 -3.06
N TYR A 146 12.57 18.62 -3.97
CA TYR A 146 12.60 19.55 -5.09
C TYR A 146 11.19 20.02 -5.43
N ASP A 147 11.10 21.20 -6.04
CA ASP A 147 9.82 21.78 -6.44
C ASP A 147 9.20 21.02 -7.62
N VAL A 148 7.90 20.74 -7.52
CA VAL A 148 7.09 20.19 -8.62
C VAL A 148 5.85 21.03 -8.83
N GLN A 149 5.35 21.06 -10.08
CA GLN A 149 4.13 21.78 -10.42
C GLN A 149 2.94 21.20 -9.63
N PRO A 150 2.24 21.99 -8.80
CA PRO A 150 1.09 21.50 -8.05
C PRO A 150 -0.08 21.17 -8.99
N ASN A 151 -0.76 20.06 -8.73
CA ASN A 151 -2.00 19.67 -9.42
C ASN A 151 -3.07 19.05 -8.50
N CYS A 152 -2.85 19.00 -7.18
CA CYS A 152 -3.83 18.51 -6.22
C CYS A 152 -5.07 19.41 -6.13
N THR A 153 -6.24 18.79 -5.89
CA THR A 153 -7.39 19.50 -5.34
C THR A 153 -7.28 19.63 -3.82
N VAL A 154 -8.08 20.51 -3.21
CA VAL A 154 -8.10 20.70 -1.75
C VAL A 154 -8.43 19.39 -1.03
N GLU A 155 -9.39 18.62 -1.54
CA GLU A 155 -9.82 17.34 -0.96
C GLU A 155 -8.72 16.26 -1.00
N GLU A 156 -7.72 16.42 -1.87
CA GLU A 156 -6.60 15.49 -1.98
C GLU A 156 -5.47 15.82 -1.00
N THR A 157 -5.45 17.05 -0.46
CA THR A 157 -4.46 17.53 0.51
C THR A 157 -4.98 17.57 1.96
N GLU A 158 -6.30 17.62 2.18
CA GLU A 158 -6.94 17.66 3.51
C GLU A 158 -7.41 16.27 3.94
#